data_AF-A0A7S4ILT0-F1
#
_entry.id   AF-A0A7S4ILT0-F1
#
_cell.length_a   1.000
_cell.length_b   1.000
_cell.length_c   1.000
_cell.angle_alpha   90.00
_cell.angle_beta   90.00
_cell.angle_gamma   90.00
#
_symmetry.space_group_name_H-M   'P 1'
#
loop_
_entity.id
_entity.type
_entity.pdbx_description
1 polymer ?
#
loop_
_entity_poly.entity_id
_entity_poly.type
_entity_poly.pdbx_seq_one_letter_code
_entity_poly.pdbx_strand_id
1 'polypeptide(L)'
;KPTLTINPTVVAMKYPKNCFLLFCEAERANLRESYPNRNNAEITSILGCNWRNLSPQRKSFFIVQARQEMQRFRIANPHYKRKGKEYQKYMSNFVCKRSPVTIQQPKEVRSQALSKPRGKPILPPIQVLLDSLNTNQ
;
A
#
# COMPACT_ATOMS: atom_id res chain seq x y z
N LYS A 1 3.12 -34.06 15.49
CA LYS A 1 2.06 -33.19 14.90
C LYS A 1 2.03 -31.89 15.69
N PRO A 2 2.50 -30.74 15.18
CA PRO A 2 2.37 -29.49 15.91
C PRO A 2 0.99 -28.90 15.65
N THR A 3 0.12 -28.99 16.65
CA THR A 3 -1.18 -28.31 16.69
C THR A 3 -0.93 -26.82 16.87
N LEU A 4 -1.16 -26.02 15.82
CA LEU A 4 -1.13 -24.56 15.90
C LEU A 4 -2.42 -24.09 16.56
N THR A 5 -2.40 -24.03 17.90
CA THR A 5 -3.40 -23.31 18.69
C THR A 5 -3.32 -21.83 18.32
N ILE A 6 -4.25 -21.36 17.48
CA ILE A 6 -4.43 -19.94 17.18
C ILE A 6 -5.08 -19.30 18.41
N ASN A 7 -4.26 -18.99 19.42
CA ASN A 7 -4.68 -18.11 20.50
C ASN A 7 -5.01 -16.74 19.89
N PRO A 8 -6.19 -16.14 20.16
CA PRO A 8 -6.46 -14.75 19.79
C PRO A 8 -5.66 -13.84 20.73
N THR A 9 -4.34 -13.82 20.57
CA THR A 9 -3.44 -12.98 21.33
C THR A 9 -3.69 -11.54 20.92
N VAL A 10 -4.29 -10.79 21.84
CA VAL A 10 -4.30 -9.32 21.96
C VAL A 10 -3.59 -8.65 20.77
N VAL A 11 -4.31 -8.49 19.66
CA VAL A 11 -3.77 -7.85 18.47
C VAL A 11 -3.56 -6.40 18.88
N ALA A 12 -2.34 -6.07 19.33
CA ALA A 12 -1.93 -4.70 19.63
C ALA A 12 -2.49 -3.84 18.52
N MET A 13 -3.45 -2.96 18.82
CA MET A 13 -4.40 -2.39 17.85
C MET A 13 -3.70 -1.94 16.55
N LYS A 14 -3.60 -2.86 15.60
CA LYS A 14 -2.79 -2.71 14.38
C LYS A 14 -3.63 -1.89 13.42
N TYR A 15 -3.01 -0.86 12.84
CA TYR A 15 -3.66 -0.05 11.82
C TYR A 15 -4.16 -0.95 10.66
N PRO A 16 -5.34 -0.64 10.08
CA PRO A 16 -5.82 -1.38 8.91
C PRO A 16 -4.83 -1.20 7.75
N LYS A 17 -4.63 -2.28 6.99
CA LYS A 17 -3.70 -2.29 5.85
C LYS A 17 -4.23 -1.39 4.73
N ASN A 18 -3.34 -0.59 4.14
CA ASN A 18 -3.67 0.17 2.94
C ASN A 18 -3.62 -0.72 1.68
N CYS A 19 -4.04 -0.19 0.53
CA CYS A 19 -4.12 -0.96 -0.72
C CYS A 19 -2.78 -1.55 -1.17
N PHE A 20 -1.69 -0.79 -1.04
CA PHE A 20 -0.36 -1.26 -1.36
C PHE A 20 0.11 -2.36 -0.41
N LEU A 21 -0.20 -2.27 0.87
CA LEU A 21 0.15 -3.29 1.86
C LEU A 21 -0.63 -4.59 1.65
N LEU A 22 -1.90 -4.52 1.26
CA LEU A 22 -2.69 -5.68 0.86
C LEU A 22 -2.11 -6.35 -0.39
N PHE A 23 -1.72 -5.55 -1.38
CA PHE A 23 -1.01 -6.05 -2.56
C PHE A 23 0.32 -6.73 -2.19
N CYS A 24 1.12 -6.09 -1.34
CA CYS A 24 2.39 -6.65 -0.88
C CYS A 24 2.20 -7.98 -0.15
N GLU A 25 1.15 -8.11 0.66
CA GLU A 25 0.86 -9.35 1.35
C GLU A 25 0.52 -10.49 0.39
N ALA A 26 -0.29 -10.21 -0.63
CA ALA A 26 -0.65 -11.19 -1.65
C ALA A 26 0.57 -11.63 -2.48
N GLU A 27 1.41 -10.69 -2.93
CA GLU A 27 2.50 -11.00 -3.86
C GLU A 27 3.82 -11.39 -3.18
N ARG A 28 4.03 -11.03 -1.91
CA ARG A 28 5.31 -11.31 -1.24
C ARG A 28 5.55 -12.81 -1.08
N ALA A 29 4.51 -13.62 -0.88
CA ALA A 29 4.64 -15.07 -0.80
C ALA A 29 5.19 -15.63 -2.13
N ASN A 30 4.58 -15.25 -3.24
CA ASN A 30 4.99 -15.64 -4.60
C ASN A 30 6.44 -15.25 -4.89
N LEU A 31 6.83 -14.01 -4.54
CA LEU A 31 8.19 -13.53 -4.76
C LEU A 31 9.22 -14.23 -3.87
N ARG A 32 8.85 -14.61 -2.66
CA ARG A 32 9.76 -15.30 -1.74
C ARG A 32 9.98 -16.76 -2.15
N GLU A 33 8.97 -17.39 -2.73
CA GLU A 33 9.10 -18.72 -3.34
C GLU A 33 9.94 -18.67 -4.62
N SER A 34 9.74 -17.65 -5.46
CA SER A 34 10.54 -17.45 -6.69
C SER A 34 11.98 -17.04 -6.39
N TYR A 35 12.20 -16.32 -5.30
CA TYR A 35 13.50 -15.76 -4.92
C TYR A 35 13.85 -16.05 -3.45
N PRO A 36 14.12 -17.32 -3.08
CA PRO A 36 14.31 -17.71 -1.68
C PRO A 36 15.56 -17.10 -1.04
N ASN A 37 16.58 -16.75 -1.84
CA ASN A 37 17.86 -16.21 -1.38
C ASN A 37 17.94 -14.68 -1.39
N ARG A 38 16.89 -13.98 -1.86
CA ARG A 38 16.90 -12.51 -1.96
C ARG A 38 16.58 -11.86 -0.62
N ASN A 39 17.18 -10.71 -0.37
CA ASN A 39 16.93 -9.93 0.84
C ASN A 39 15.55 -9.26 0.77
N ASN A 40 14.89 -9.09 1.92
CA ASN A 40 13.61 -8.40 2.02
C ASN A 40 13.65 -6.98 1.41
N ALA A 41 14.79 -6.29 1.49
CA ALA A 41 14.97 -4.98 0.85
C ALA A 41 14.78 -5.05 -0.68
N GLU A 42 15.34 -6.07 -1.32
CA GLU A 42 15.20 -6.31 -2.76
C GLU A 42 13.75 -6.69 -3.10
N ILE A 43 13.15 -7.59 -2.32
CA ILE A 43 11.73 -7.99 -2.48
C ILE A 43 10.81 -6.77 -2.39
N THR A 44 11.01 -5.88 -1.40
CA THR A 44 10.22 -4.65 -1.29
C THR A 44 10.44 -3.69 -2.45
N SER A 45 11.64 -3.66 -3.03
CA SER A 45 11.93 -2.85 -4.21
C SER A 45 11.20 -3.38 -5.44
N ILE A 46 11.21 -4.69 -5.66
CA ILE A 46 10.48 -5.36 -6.74
C ILE A 46 8.97 -5.10 -6.60
N LEU A 47 8.40 -5.31 -5.40
CA LEU A 47 6.98 -5.03 -5.13
C LEU A 47 6.59 -3.59 -5.44
N GLY A 48 7.45 -2.62 -5.09
CA GLY A 48 7.24 -1.21 -5.41
C GLY A 48 7.28 -0.91 -6.91
N CYS A 49 8.09 -1.64 -7.68
CA CYS A 49 8.08 -1.57 -9.14
C CYS A 49 6.77 -2.17 -9.71
N ASN A 50 6.44 -3.40 -9.29
CA ASN A 50 5.25 -4.12 -9.74
C ASN A 50 3.98 -3.33 -9.47
N TRP A 51 3.85 -2.73 -8.28
CA TRP A 51 2.70 -1.88 -7.97
C TRP A 51 2.57 -0.68 -8.89
N ARG A 52 3.67 -0.01 -9.26
CA ARG A 52 3.62 1.12 -10.20
C ARG A 52 3.16 0.68 -11.59
N ASN A 53 3.61 -0.49 -12.03
CA ASN A 53 3.30 -1.05 -13.34
C ASN A 53 1.98 -1.85 -13.40
N LEU A 54 1.34 -2.09 -12.24
CA LEU A 54 0.09 -2.85 -12.17
C LEU A 54 -1.05 -2.15 -12.92
N SER A 55 -1.91 -2.93 -13.58
CA SER A 55 -3.04 -2.40 -14.34
C SER A 55 -4.03 -1.63 -13.43
N PRO A 56 -4.72 -0.60 -13.95
CA PRO A 56 -5.70 0.17 -13.17
C PRO A 56 -6.80 -0.69 -12.54
N GLN A 57 -7.24 -1.75 -13.22
CA GLN A 57 -8.28 -2.67 -12.78
C GLN A 57 -7.81 -3.53 -11.59
N ARG A 58 -6.59 -4.05 -11.64
CA ARG A 58 -6.02 -4.77 -10.49
C ARG A 58 -5.76 -3.82 -9.33
N LYS A 59 -5.27 -2.60 -9.59
CA LYS A 59 -5.12 -1.57 -8.55
C LYS A 59 -6.44 -1.22 -7.89
N SER A 60 -7.53 -1.07 -8.66
CA SER A 60 -8.84 -0.69 -8.14
C SER A 60 -9.39 -1.76 -7.18
N PHE A 61 -9.20 -3.05 -7.48
CA PHE A 61 -9.55 -4.14 -6.57
C PHE A 61 -8.91 -3.95 -5.17
N PHE A 62 -7.59 -3.73 -5.10
CA PHE A 62 -6.91 -3.53 -3.80
C PHE A 62 -7.30 -2.22 -3.11
N ILE A 63 -7.65 -1.19 -3.88
CA ILE A 63 -8.18 0.07 -3.34
C ILE A 63 -9.53 -0.14 -2.65
N VAL A 64 -10.44 -0.90 -3.28
CA VAL A 64 -11.75 -1.24 -2.69
C VAL A 64 -11.55 -2.07 -1.43
N GLN A 65 -10.72 -3.11 -1.49
CA GLN A 65 -10.42 -3.95 -0.34
C GLN A 65 -9.85 -3.15 0.84
N ALA A 66 -8.91 -2.23 0.59
CA ALA A 66 -8.37 -1.37 1.65
C ALA A 66 -9.41 -0.44 2.27
N ARG A 67 -10.36 0.05 1.46
CA ARG A 67 -11.48 0.87 1.96
C ARG A 67 -12.41 0.06 2.84
N GLN A 68 -12.74 -1.17 2.44
CA GLN A 68 -13.53 -2.10 3.24
C GLN A 68 -12.84 -2.41 4.57
N GLU A 69 -11.52 -2.68 4.54
CA GLU A 69 -10.75 -2.99 5.74
C GLU A 69 -10.70 -1.79 6.70
N MET A 70 -10.52 -0.57 6.17
CA MET A 70 -10.62 0.65 6.96
C MET A 70 -12.01 0.84 7.59
N GLN A 71 -13.08 0.54 6.85
CA GLN A 71 -14.45 0.65 7.36
C GLN A 71 -14.71 -0.37 8.47
N ARG A 72 -14.32 -1.64 8.26
CA ARG A 72 -14.38 -2.70 9.28
C ARG A 72 -13.64 -2.29 10.54
N PHE A 73 -12.41 -1.78 10.39
CA PHE A 73 -11.62 -1.31 11.51
C PHE A 73 -12.29 -0.16 12.26
N ARG A 74 -12.88 0.82 11.55
CA ARG A 74 -13.58 1.95 12.18
C ARG A 74 -14.82 1.50 12.96
N ILE A 75 -15.60 0.57 12.41
CA ILE A 75 -16.79 0.02 13.08
C ILE A 75 -16.37 -0.79 14.31
N ALA A 76 -15.34 -1.64 14.18
CA ALA A 76 -14.83 -2.46 15.28
C ALA A 76 -14.12 -1.64 16.37
N ASN A 77 -13.62 -0.44 16.05
CA ASN A 77 -12.90 0.43 16.98
C ASN A 77 -13.48 1.86 17.00
N PRO A 78 -14.71 2.08 17.51
CA PRO A 78 -15.37 3.38 17.49
C PRO A 78 -14.60 4.49 18.23
N HIS A 79 -13.89 4.13 19.31
CA HIS A 79 -13.13 5.08 20.13
C HIS A 79 -11.66 5.22 19.69
N TYR A 80 -11.30 4.65 18.53
CA TYR A 80 -9.94 4.71 18.05
C TYR A 80 -9.48 6.13 17.74
N LYS A 81 -8.40 6.57 18.39
CA LYS A 81 -7.70 7.81 18.07
C LYS A 81 -6.25 7.50 17.70
N ARG A 82 -5.85 7.90 16.50
CA ARG A 82 -4.46 7.81 16.05
C ARG A 82 -3.58 8.70 16.94
N LYS A 83 -2.67 8.08 17.68
CA LYS A 83 -1.64 8.83 18.43
C LYS A 83 -0.62 9.42 17.44
N GLY A 84 -0.22 10.67 17.68
CA GLY A 84 0.92 11.26 16.99
C GLY A 84 2.19 10.45 17.27
N LYS A 85 3.15 10.46 16.35
CA LYS A 85 4.49 9.94 16.65
C LYS A 85 5.17 10.95 17.56
N GLU A 86 5.48 10.56 18.79
CA GLU A 86 6.32 11.36 19.67
C GLU A 86 7.75 11.34 19.11
N TYR A 87 8.30 12.52 18.85
CA TYR A 87 9.66 12.64 18.35
C TYR A 87 10.65 12.39 19.50
N GLN A 88 11.15 11.17 19.58
CA GLN A 88 12.24 10.82 20.47
C GLN A 88 13.53 11.49 19.92
N LYS A 89 14.09 12.44 20.69
CA LYS A 89 15.20 13.32 20.32
C LYS A 89 16.42 12.62 19.69
N TYR A 90 16.60 11.33 19.96
CA TYR A 90 17.75 10.52 19.50
C TYR A 90 17.44 9.57 18.34
N MET A 91 16.19 9.49 17.85
CA MET A 91 15.82 8.63 16.71
C MET A 91 16.19 9.23 15.34
N SER A 92 16.72 10.46 15.28
CA SER A 92 17.07 11.17 14.04
C SER A 92 18.47 10.86 13.50
N ASN A 93 19.29 10.12 14.23
CA ASN A 93 20.67 9.87 13.82
C ASN A 93 20.79 8.80 12.73
N PHE A 94 19.71 8.06 12.44
CA PHE A 94 19.64 7.06 11.37
C PHE A 94 19.07 7.59 10.06
N VAL A 95 19.02 8.91 9.86
CA VAL A 95 18.66 9.46 8.55
C VAL A 95 19.78 9.11 7.58
N CYS A 96 19.62 8.02 6.83
CA CYS A 96 20.29 7.82 5.56
C CYS A 96 20.00 9.09 4.75
N LYS A 97 21.01 9.96 4.62
CA LYS A 97 20.93 11.11 3.73
C LYS A 97 20.59 10.52 2.37
N ARG A 98 19.36 10.72 1.90
CA ARG A 98 18.96 10.30 0.57
C ARG A 98 19.93 11.00 -0.39
N SER A 99 20.91 10.25 -0.91
CA SER A 99 21.70 10.72 -2.03
C SER A 99 20.70 11.11 -3.12
N PRO A 100 20.81 12.31 -3.72
CA PRO A 100 19.95 12.65 -4.83
C PRO A 100 20.19 11.61 -5.93
N VAL A 101 19.25 10.67 -6.09
CA VAL A 101 19.22 9.81 -7.26
C VAL A 101 18.81 10.73 -8.40
N THR A 102 19.78 11.13 -9.21
CA THR A 102 19.54 11.78 -10.50
C THR A 102 18.86 10.76 -11.40
N ILE A 103 17.54 10.68 -11.32
CA ILE A 103 16.73 10.10 -12.40
C ILE A 103 16.96 11.06 -13.57
N GLN A 104 17.86 10.70 -14.49
CA GLN A 104 17.98 11.40 -15.75
C GLN A 104 16.64 11.19 -16.48
N GLN A 105 15.78 12.20 -16.43
CA GLN A 105 14.66 12.28 -17.34
C GLN A 105 15.24 12.32 -18.76
N PRO A 106 14.75 11.52 -19.72
CA PRO A 106 15.01 11.77 -21.12
C PRO A 106 14.57 13.21 -21.44
N LYS A 107 15.55 14.06 -21.78
CA LYS A 107 15.36 15.32 -22.52
C LYS A 107 14.92 14.88 -23.92
N GLU A 108 13.90 15.36 -24.63
CA GLU A 108 13.19 16.65 -24.77
C GLU A 108 11.97 16.30 -25.68
N VAL A 109 10.78 16.89 -25.66
CA VAL A 109 10.43 18.19 -26.24
C VAL A 109 9.09 18.65 -25.63
N ARG A 110 9.07 19.90 -25.21
CA ARG A 110 7.93 20.63 -24.67
C ARG A 110 7.02 21.09 -25.81
N SER A 111 5.89 20.41 -26.03
CA SER A 111 4.76 20.98 -26.79
C SER A 111 3.57 21.23 -25.86
N GLN A 112 3.42 22.51 -25.51
CA GLN A 112 2.19 23.25 -25.18
C GLN A 112 1.30 22.77 -24.01
N ALA A 113 0.80 23.76 -23.26
CA ALA A 113 0.27 23.67 -21.92
C ALA A 113 -1.09 22.95 -21.78
N LEU A 114 -1.20 22.11 -20.75
CA LEU A 114 -2.38 22.07 -19.89
C LEU A 114 -1.89 21.96 -18.44
N SER A 115 -2.15 22.99 -17.64
CA SER A 115 -1.87 23.02 -16.21
C SER A 115 -2.64 21.87 -15.53
N LYS A 116 -1.95 20.76 -15.24
CA LYS A 116 -2.56 19.66 -14.46
C LYS A 116 -2.82 20.18 -13.04
N PRO A 117 -4.09 20.35 -12.60
CA PRO A 117 -4.33 20.63 -11.21
C PRO A 117 -3.91 19.39 -10.42
N ARG A 118 -3.11 19.58 -9.36
CA ARG A 118 -2.89 18.56 -8.35
C ARG A 118 -4.16 18.40 -7.51
N GLY A 119 -5.22 17.91 -8.14
CA GLY A 119 -6.40 17.40 -7.45
C GLY A 119 -6.09 16.00 -6.93
N LYS A 120 -6.34 15.74 -5.66
CA LYS A 120 -6.43 14.35 -5.18
C LYS A 120 -7.48 13.67 -6.06
N PRO A 121 -7.20 12.51 -6.68
CA PRO A 121 -8.23 11.80 -7.42
C PRO A 121 -9.38 11.52 -6.44
N ILE A 122 -10.54 12.10 -6.71
CA ILE A 122 -11.77 11.81 -5.98
C ILE A 122 -12.08 10.36 -6.32
N LEU A 123 -11.60 9.45 -5.48
CA LEU A 123 -11.89 8.05 -5.65
C LEU A 123 -13.41 7.89 -5.52
N PRO A 124 -14.09 7.25 -6.48
CA PRO A 124 -15.54 7.16 -6.49
C PRO A 124 -16.08 6.50 -5.21
N PRO A 125 -17.34 6.77 -4.83
CA PRO A 125 -18.00 6.10 -3.71
C PRO A 125 -17.85 4.58 -3.83
N ILE A 126 -17.74 3.90 -2.68
CA ILE A 126 -17.46 2.46 -2.61
C ILE A 126 -18.48 1.65 -3.43
N GLN A 127 -19.75 2.05 -3.40
CA GLN A 127 -20.84 1.36 -4.11
C GLN A 127 -20.60 1.25 -5.62
N VAL A 128 -20.20 2.35 -6.26
CA VAL A 128 -19.96 2.41 -7.71
C VAL A 128 -18.88 1.41 -8.18
N LEU A 129 -17.89 1.11 -7.33
CA LEU A 129 -16.84 0.14 -7.66
C LEU A 129 -17.29 -1.31 -7.43
N LEU A 130 -18.19 -1.58 -6.48
CA LEU A 130 -18.78 -2.92 -6.32
C LEU A 130 -19.73 -3.24 -7.47
N ASP A 131 -20.53 -2.27 -7.90
CA ASP A 131 -21.48 -2.43 -9.00
C ASP A 131 -20.75 -2.77 -10.31
N SER A 132 -19.59 -2.14 -10.55
CA SER A 132 -18.73 -2.41 -11.72
C SER A 132 -18.11 -3.82 -11.75
N LEU A 133 -18.01 -4.51 -10.61
CA LEU A 133 -17.50 -5.88 -10.53
C LEU A 133 -18.62 -6.92 -10.73
N ASN A 134 -19.88 -6.53 -10.54
CA ASN A 134 -21.04 -7.42 -10.67
C ASN A 134 -21.68 -7.42 -12.07
N THR A 135 -21.25 -6.55 -12.99
CA THR A 135 -21.81 -6.47 -14.36
C THR A 135 -21.13 -7.37 -15.39
N ASN A 136 -20.27 -8.30 -14.98
CA ASN A 136 -19.64 -9.32 -15.85
C ASN A 136 -20.07 -10.75 -15.48
N GLN A 137 -21.37 -10.95 -15.27
CA GLN A 137 -22.02 -12.26 -15.42
C GLN A 137 -23.11 -12.16 -16.48
#